data_AF-A0A9D1PYZ5-F1
#
_entry.id   AF-A0A9D1PYZ5-F1
#
_cell.length_a   1.000
_cell.length_b   1.000
_cell.length_c   1.000
_cell.angle_alpha   90.00
_cell.angle_beta   90.00
_cell.angle_gamma   90.00
#
_symmetry.space_group_name_H-M   'P 1'
#
loop_
_entity.id
_entity.type
_entity.pdbx_description
1 polymer ?
#
loop_
_entity_poly.entity_id
_entity_poly.type
_entity_poly.pdbx_seq_one_letter_code
_entity_poly.pdbx_strand_id
1 'polypeptide(L)'
;MKRFGKIVSVAALVVVAVMCVVFASACGALTLPEGSYSGTYTYTSEGTTYGYVAKFDVDENNTIWDVTFEAPENATAPGVGMLPWDISKFTEQFSSEWTVDQLMKIVVEVKDNVPTGEIDYSETGKTLTVNATYSVGNAAAILAMQNAVNAELDA
;
A
#
# COMPACT_ATOMS: atom_id res chain seq x y z
N MET A 1 -0.71 -41.95 49.62
CA MET A 1 -2.08 -41.47 49.26
C MET A 1 -1.90 -40.14 48.53
N LYS A 2 -2.47 -39.90 47.33
CA LYS A 2 -3.87 -39.45 47.07
C LYS A 2 -4.23 -38.21 47.94
N ARG A 3 -4.66 -37.04 47.42
CA ARG A 3 -5.01 -36.56 46.05
C ARG A 3 -5.10 -35.00 45.99
N PHE A 4 -4.77 -34.41 44.83
CA PHE A 4 -5.42 -33.30 44.09
C PHE A 4 -5.96 -31.99 44.71
N GLY A 5 -5.72 -30.89 43.96
CA GLY A 5 -6.45 -29.61 43.94
C GLY A 5 -5.58 -28.43 44.36
N LYS A 6 -5.62 -27.20 43.82
CA LYS A 6 -6.31 -26.52 42.69
C LYS A 6 -5.40 -25.31 42.30
N ILE A 7 -5.45 -24.64 41.14
CA ILE A 7 -6.31 -24.66 39.93
C ILE A 7 -5.47 -24.20 38.71
N VAL A 8 -5.98 -24.29 37.47
CA VAL A 8 -5.33 -23.73 36.25
C VAL A 8 -5.66 -22.25 36.07
N SER A 9 -4.68 -21.43 35.70
CA SER A 9 -4.92 -20.10 35.08
C SER A 9 -3.83 -19.81 34.04
N VAL A 10 -4.03 -20.38 32.85
CA VAL A 10 -3.31 -19.95 31.64
C VAL A 10 -3.86 -18.58 31.27
N ALA A 11 -3.12 -17.53 31.58
CA ALA A 11 -3.38 -16.21 31.00
C ALA A 11 -3.00 -16.28 29.52
N ALA A 12 -4.01 -16.46 28.66
CA ALA A 12 -3.83 -16.37 27.21
C ALA A 12 -3.46 -14.93 26.86
N LEU A 13 -2.16 -14.68 26.64
CA LEU A 13 -1.70 -13.44 26.05
C LEU A 13 -2.18 -13.44 24.58
N VAL A 14 -3.27 -12.73 24.31
CA VAL A 14 -3.74 -12.49 22.95
C VAL A 14 -2.72 -11.58 22.27
N VAL A 15 -1.75 -12.19 21.59
CA VAL A 15 -0.89 -11.48 20.64
C VAL A 15 -1.77 -11.13 19.46
N VAL A 16 -2.30 -9.90 19.46
CA VAL A 16 -2.85 -9.29 18.24
C VAL A 16 -1.67 -9.13 17.30
N ALA A 17 -1.57 -10.03 16.33
CA ALA A 17 -0.57 -9.97 15.28
C ALA A 17 -0.93 -8.82 14.33
N VAL A 18 -0.51 -7.62 14.69
CA VAL A 18 -0.41 -6.51 13.76
C VAL A 18 0.67 -6.91 12.75
N MET A 19 0.25 -7.42 11.58
CA MET A 19 1.14 -7.67 10.45
C MET A 19 1.53 -6.34 9.80
N CYS A 20 2.34 -5.55 10.51
CA CYS A 20 3.26 -4.66 9.84
C CYS A 20 4.23 -5.55 9.06
N VAL A 21 4.06 -5.63 7.74
CA VAL A 21 5.01 -6.31 6.85
C VAL A 21 6.26 -5.43 6.74
N VAL A 22 7.08 -5.46 7.80
CA VAL A 22 8.39 -4.81 7.83
C VAL A 22 9.38 -5.79 7.22
N PHE A 23 9.63 -5.65 5.92
CA PHE A 23 10.75 -6.34 5.30
C PHE A 23 12.05 -5.87 5.97
N ALA A 24 12.80 -6.83 6.52
CA ALA A 24 14.00 -6.53 7.28
C ALA A 24 15.09 -5.96 6.38
N SER A 25 15.66 -4.83 6.80
CA SER A 25 16.66 -4.07 6.07
C SER A 25 17.89 -4.89 5.68
N ALA A 26 18.06 -5.15 4.38
CA ALA A 26 19.39 -5.15 3.77
C ALA A 26 19.80 -3.69 3.56
N CYS A 27 21.08 -3.36 3.77
CA CYS A 27 21.58 -1.97 3.72
C CYS A 27 21.86 -1.50 2.27
N GLY A 28 20.89 -1.66 1.38
CA GLY A 28 20.91 -1.20 0.00
C GLY A 28 19.55 -0.63 -0.39
N ALA A 29 19.53 0.35 -1.31
CA ALA A 29 18.29 0.89 -1.84
C ALA A 29 17.50 -0.20 -2.58
N LEU A 30 16.17 -0.17 -2.47
CA LEU A 30 15.33 -1.11 -3.19
C LEU A 30 15.27 -0.75 -4.68
N THR A 31 15.60 -1.70 -5.55
CA THR A 31 15.63 -1.48 -7.01
C THR A 31 14.88 -2.56 -7.77
N LEU A 32 14.07 -2.16 -8.75
CA LEU A 32 13.55 -3.05 -9.79
C LEU A 32 14.38 -2.93 -11.08
N PRO A 33 14.35 -3.93 -11.98
CA PRO A 33 14.78 -3.79 -13.36
C PRO A 33 14.03 -2.65 -14.09
N GLU A 34 14.60 -2.18 -15.21
CA GLU A 34 13.86 -1.32 -16.14
C GLU A 34 12.72 -2.12 -16.79
N GLY A 35 11.49 -1.58 -16.79
CA GLY A 35 10.33 -2.27 -17.35
C GLY A 35 8.97 -1.76 -16.85
N SER A 36 7.91 -2.41 -17.33
CA SER A 36 6.52 -2.10 -16.99
C SER A 36 5.98 -3.02 -15.90
N TYR A 37 5.40 -2.43 -14.86
CA TYR A 37 4.89 -3.11 -13.68
C TYR A 37 3.37 -2.92 -13.53
N SER A 38 2.69 -3.95 -13.03
CA SER A 38 1.25 -3.92 -12.78
C SER A 38 0.92 -4.61 -11.46
N GLY A 39 0.17 -3.93 -10.60
CA GLY A 39 -0.25 -4.44 -9.30
C GLY A 39 -1.72 -4.17 -9.03
N THR A 40 -2.33 -4.96 -8.17
CA THR A 40 -3.76 -4.82 -7.83
C THR A 40 -3.92 -4.80 -6.32
N TYR A 41 -4.76 -3.89 -5.82
CA TYR A 41 -5.22 -3.89 -4.44
C TYR A 41 -6.75 -3.76 -4.40
N THR A 42 -7.40 -4.64 -3.65
CA THR A 42 -8.86 -4.64 -3.46
C THR A 42 -9.23 -4.81 -1.99
N TYR A 43 -10.33 -4.16 -1.61
CA TYR A 43 -10.93 -4.24 -0.29
C TYR A 43 -12.45 -4.23 -0.39
N THR A 44 -13.13 -4.77 0.60
CA THR A 44 -14.61 -4.76 0.66
C THR A 44 -15.07 -3.94 1.85
N SER A 45 -15.92 -2.95 1.61
CA SER A 45 -16.55 -2.13 2.64
C SER A 45 -18.06 -2.05 2.36
N GLU A 46 -18.88 -2.20 3.41
CA GLU A 46 -20.35 -2.14 3.33
C GLU A 46 -20.98 -3.04 2.22
N GLY A 47 -20.33 -4.17 1.93
CA GLY A 47 -20.77 -5.12 0.89
C GLY A 47 -20.39 -4.74 -0.54
N THR A 48 -19.66 -3.64 -0.75
CA THR A 48 -19.12 -3.23 -2.05
C THR A 48 -17.61 -3.50 -2.10
N THR A 49 -17.13 -4.11 -3.18
CA THR A 49 -15.69 -4.26 -3.43
C THR A 49 -15.16 -3.03 -4.16
N TYR A 50 -14.11 -2.46 -3.60
CA TYR A 50 -13.36 -1.33 -4.13
C TYR A 50 -11.93 -1.74 -4.43
N GLY A 51 -11.23 -0.97 -5.27
CA GLY A 51 -9.80 -1.18 -5.49
C GLY A 51 -9.24 -0.46 -6.70
N TYR A 52 -7.96 -0.71 -6.96
CA TYR A 52 -7.25 -0.25 -8.15
C TYR A 52 -6.38 -1.36 -8.72
N VAL A 53 -6.29 -1.40 -10.04
CA VAL A 53 -5.11 -1.90 -10.75
C VAL A 53 -4.23 -0.67 -11.03
N ALA A 54 -3.01 -0.70 -10.54
CA ALA A 54 -1.98 0.29 -10.84
C ALA A 54 -1.05 -0.24 -11.92
N LYS A 55 -0.69 0.60 -12.88
CA LYS A 55 0.33 0.30 -13.90
C LYS A 55 1.30 1.47 -13.96
N PHE A 56 2.59 1.18 -14.03
CA PHE A 56 3.65 2.19 -14.13
C PHE A 56 4.91 1.57 -14.74
N ASP A 57 5.76 2.41 -15.29
CA ASP A 57 7.08 2.01 -15.80
C ASP A 57 8.17 2.40 -14.78
N VAL A 58 9.29 1.70 -14.81
CA VAL A 58 10.51 2.01 -14.03
C VAL A 58 11.68 2.14 -14.99
N ASP A 59 12.49 3.19 -14.84
CA ASP A 59 13.68 3.44 -15.66
C ASP A 59 14.98 2.83 -15.08
N GLU A 60 16.09 2.93 -15.81
CA GLU A 60 17.42 2.48 -15.38
C GLU A 60 17.92 3.12 -14.06
N ASN A 61 17.32 4.24 -13.64
CA ASN A 61 17.61 4.95 -12.39
C ASN A 61 16.64 4.58 -11.26
N ASN A 62 15.77 3.58 -11.48
CA ASN A 62 14.73 3.13 -10.56
C ASN A 62 13.66 4.21 -10.26
N THR A 63 13.46 5.14 -11.19
CA THR A 63 12.45 6.20 -11.15
C THR A 63 11.14 5.69 -11.75
N ILE A 64 10.02 6.06 -11.15
CA ILE A 64 8.66 5.69 -11.58
C ILE A 64 8.18 6.63 -12.69
N TRP A 65 7.56 6.09 -13.73
CA TRP A 65 7.02 6.80 -14.89
C TRP A 65 5.62 6.29 -15.28
N ASP A 66 4.91 7.09 -16.08
CA ASP A 66 3.64 6.74 -16.76
C ASP A 66 2.59 6.03 -15.88
N VAL A 67 2.46 6.48 -14.62
CA VAL A 67 1.54 5.91 -13.66
C VAL A 67 0.08 6.08 -14.11
N THR A 68 -0.65 4.98 -14.18
CA THR A 68 -2.08 4.92 -14.48
C THR A 68 -2.82 4.01 -13.51
N PHE A 69 -4.11 4.30 -13.31
CA PHE A 69 -4.99 3.55 -12.42
C PHE A 69 -6.31 3.23 -13.11
N GLU A 70 -6.77 1.99 -12.97
CA GLU A 70 -8.07 1.53 -13.47
C GLU A 70 -8.82 0.71 -12.41
N ALA A 71 -10.13 0.57 -12.59
CA ALA A 71 -10.95 -0.28 -11.72
C ALA A 71 -10.61 -1.77 -11.96
N PRO A 72 -10.36 -2.58 -10.90
CA PRO A 72 -10.22 -4.02 -11.03
C PRO A 72 -11.52 -4.67 -11.52
N GLU A 73 -11.39 -5.85 -12.13
CA GLU A 73 -12.56 -6.63 -12.54
C GLU A 73 -13.48 -6.91 -11.33
N ASN A 74 -14.77 -6.63 -11.49
CA ASN A 74 -15.80 -6.77 -10.44
C ASN A 74 -15.59 -5.88 -9.19
N ALA A 75 -14.78 -4.81 -9.29
CA ALA A 75 -14.59 -3.81 -8.24
C ALA A 75 -14.91 -2.39 -8.72
N THR A 76 -15.18 -1.49 -7.78
CA THR A 76 -15.37 -0.06 -8.03
C THR A 76 -14.07 0.69 -7.75
N ALA A 77 -13.58 1.50 -8.69
CA ALA A 77 -12.53 2.46 -8.39
C ALA A 77 -13.06 3.48 -7.36
N PRO A 78 -12.46 3.62 -6.15
CA PRO A 78 -12.85 4.66 -5.22
C PRO A 78 -12.48 6.06 -5.79
N GLY A 79 -12.80 7.12 -5.05
CA GLY A 79 -12.34 8.46 -5.44
C GLY A 79 -10.85 8.66 -5.08
N VAL A 80 -10.08 9.27 -6.00
CA VAL A 80 -8.67 9.65 -5.84
C VAL A 80 -8.48 11.10 -6.27
N GLY A 81 -7.45 11.77 -5.74
CA GLY A 81 -7.16 13.18 -6.01
C GLY A 81 -7.83 14.13 -5.01
N MET A 82 -8.07 15.38 -5.42
CA MET A 82 -8.58 16.49 -4.62
C MET A 82 -9.48 17.36 -5.49
N LEU A 83 -10.76 17.59 -5.17
CA LEU A 83 -11.56 18.57 -5.95
C LEU A 83 -10.91 19.97 -5.89
N PRO A 84 -10.78 20.70 -7.02
CA PRO A 84 -11.37 20.45 -8.34
C PRO A 84 -10.53 19.61 -9.33
N TRP A 85 -9.48 18.94 -8.84
CA TRP A 85 -8.55 18.10 -9.59
C TRP A 85 -9.04 16.63 -9.70
N ASP A 86 -8.42 15.90 -10.61
CA ASP A 86 -8.72 14.52 -10.99
C ASP A 86 -7.59 13.54 -10.58
N ILE A 87 -7.73 12.28 -11.02
CA ILE A 87 -6.75 11.22 -10.79
C ILE A 87 -5.37 11.52 -11.40
N SER A 88 -5.33 12.30 -12.50
CA SER A 88 -4.11 12.73 -13.18
C SER A 88 -3.18 13.53 -12.25
N LYS A 89 -3.74 14.36 -11.37
CA LYS A 89 -2.94 15.11 -10.37
C LYS A 89 -2.46 14.27 -9.19
N PHE A 90 -2.94 13.03 -9.06
CA PHE A 90 -2.36 12.07 -8.13
C PHE A 90 -1.23 11.29 -8.81
N THR A 91 -1.41 10.81 -10.04
CA THR A 91 -0.37 10.09 -10.80
C THR A 91 0.85 10.96 -11.12
N GLU A 92 0.63 12.22 -11.53
CA GLU A 92 1.69 13.21 -11.78
C GLU A 92 2.64 13.44 -10.60
N GLN A 93 2.21 13.17 -9.37
CA GLN A 93 3.10 13.32 -8.20
C GLN A 93 4.16 12.23 -8.12
N PHE A 94 3.95 11.08 -8.75
CA PHE A 94 4.88 9.93 -8.76
C PHE A 94 5.75 9.93 -10.01
N SER A 95 5.15 10.12 -11.20
CA SER A 95 5.85 10.11 -12.48
C SER A 95 7.01 11.10 -12.52
N SER A 96 8.21 10.64 -12.87
CA SER A 96 9.49 11.37 -12.90
C SER A 96 10.01 11.89 -11.55
N GLU A 97 9.24 11.73 -10.47
CA GLU A 97 9.50 12.38 -9.19
C GLU A 97 9.82 11.40 -8.06
N TRP A 98 9.39 10.15 -8.13
CA TRP A 98 9.60 9.15 -7.07
C TRP A 98 10.39 7.96 -7.59
N THR A 99 11.28 7.43 -6.76
CA THR A 99 11.88 6.11 -6.98
C THR A 99 11.05 5.00 -6.37
N VAL A 100 11.27 3.75 -6.80
CA VAL A 100 10.61 2.58 -6.18
C VAL A 100 10.94 2.46 -4.69
N ASP A 101 12.19 2.76 -4.31
CA ASP A 101 12.63 2.82 -2.90
C ASP A 101 11.82 3.84 -2.09
N GLN A 102 11.49 5.00 -2.67
CA GLN A 102 10.65 6.02 -2.01
C GLN A 102 9.18 5.60 -1.94
N LEU A 103 8.63 4.97 -2.99
CA LEU A 103 7.28 4.41 -2.98
C LEU A 103 7.10 3.36 -1.87
N MET A 104 8.09 2.49 -1.68
CA MET A 104 8.04 1.43 -0.66
C MET A 104 8.32 1.93 0.76
N LYS A 105 8.77 3.17 0.92
CA LYS A 105 8.86 3.87 2.22
C LYS A 105 7.56 4.59 2.62
N ILE A 106 6.55 4.63 1.75
CA ILE A 106 5.22 5.10 2.14
C ILE A 106 4.55 4.04 2.99
N VAL A 107 4.21 4.37 4.23
CA VAL A 107 3.43 3.49 5.11
C VAL A 107 1.96 3.85 4.98
N VAL A 108 1.16 2.89 4.53
CA VAL A 108 -0.31 3.00 4.48
C VAL A 108 -0.89 2.13 5.60
N GLU A 109 -1.70 2.71 6.48
CA GLU A 109 -2.36 1.94 7.52
C GLU A 109 -3.57 1.17 6.96
N VAL A 110 -3.64 -0.13 7.26
CA VAL A 110 -4.71 -1.04 6.83
C VAL A 110 -5.30 -1.74 8.06
N LYS A 111 -6.62 -1.70 8.20
CA LYS A 111 -7.39 -2.38 9.26
C LYS A 111 -8.39 -3.33 8.61
N ASP A 112 -8.36 -4.62 8.95
CA ASP A 112 -9.25 -5.65 8.39
C ASP A 112 -9.28 -5.70 6.85
N ASN A 113 -8.10 -5.53 6.21
CA ASN A 113 -7.91 -5.37 4.77
C ASN A 113 -8.63 -4.14 4.14
N VAL A 114 -9.00 -3.13 4.94
CA VAL A 114 -9.50 -1.83 4.46
C VAL A 114 -8.44 -0.77 4.75
N PRO A 115 -7.98 0.02 3.76
CA PRO A 115 -7.06 1.12 4.02
C PRO A 115 -7.79 2.22 4.79
N THR A 116 -7.17 2.74 5.85
CA THR A 116 -7.81 3.74 6.71
C THR A 116 -7.72 5.15 6.15
N GLY A 117 -6.84 5.35 5.17
CA GLY A 117 -6.49 6.66 4.61
C GLY A 117 -5.40 7.38 5.41
N GLU A 118 -4.91 6.80 6.51
CA GLU A 118 -3.68 7.26 7.16
C GLU A 118 -2.47 6.83 6.31
N ILE A 119 -1.72 7.81 5.82
CA ILE A 119 -0.57 7.65 4.92
C ILE A 119 0.59 8.45 5.51
N ASP A 120 1.67 7.76 5.88
CA ASP A 120 2.92 8.35 6.32
C ASP A 120 3.98 8.23 5.21
N TYR A 121 4.59 9.36 4.87
CA TYR A 121 5.64 9.49 3.87
C TYR A 121 6.89 10.20 4.43
N SER A 122 7.01 10.31 5.76
CA SER A 122 8.10 11.02 6.44
C SER A 122 9.50 10.48 6.09
N GLU A 123 9.64 9.16 5.95
CA GLU A 123 10.90 8.47 5.58
C GLU A 123 11.27 8.58 4.09
N THR A 124 10.38 9.13 3.24
CA THR A 124 10.58 9.19 1.78
C THR A 124 11.50 10.34 1.33
N GLY A 125 11.61 11.39 2.15
CA GLY A 125 12.24 12.66 1.76
C GLY A 125 11.45 13.47 0.70
N LYS A 126 10.25 13.02 0.32
CA LYS A 126 9.33 13.68 -0.61
C LYS A 126 8.07 14.16 0.13
N THR A 127 7.26 14.97 -0.54
CA THR A 127 5.94 15.38 -0.03
C THR A 127 4.86 14.78 -0.93
N LEU A 128 3.88 14.10 -0.34
CA LEU A 128 2.70 13.61 -1.05
C LEU A 128 1.47 14.43 -0.67
N THR A 129 0.83 15.05 -1.67
CA THR A 129 -0.40 15.81 -1.49
C THR A 129 -1.60 14.88 -1.65
N VAL A 130 -2.22 14.55 -0.51
CA VAL A 130 -3.39 13.68 -0.39
C VAL A 130 -4.60 14.50 0.05
N ASN A 131 -5.76 14.33 -0.58
CA ASN A 131 -7.00 14.93 -0.06
C ASN A 131 -7.60 14.06 1.04
N ALA A 132 -7.97 14.68 2.16
CA ALA A 132 -8.64 13.99 3.27
C ALA A 132 -9.99 13.35 2.88
N THR A 133 -10.71 13.91 1.90
CA THR A 133 -12.00 13.36 1.39
C THR A 133 -11.82 12.04 0.64
N TYR A 134 -10.63 11.83 0.08
CA TYR A 134 -10.30 10.71 -0.82
C TYR A 134 -9.13 9.87 -0.28
N SER A 135 -8.76 10.05 1.00
CA SER A 135 -7.58 9.45 1.62
C SER A 135 -7.55 7.92 1.48
N VAL A 136 -8.69 7.25 1.70
CA VAL A 136 -8.88 5.80 1.52
C VAL A 136 -8.60 5.35 0.08
N GLY A 137 -9.03 6.11 -0.93
CA GLY A 137 -8.77 5.79 -2.33
C GLY A 137 -7.31 6.05 -2.72
N ASN A 138 -6.74 7.16 -2.27
CA ASN A 138 -5.32 7.48 -2.45
C ASN A 138 -4.43 6.39 -1.81
N ALA A 139 -4.80 5.92 -0.62
CA ALA A 139 -4.17 4.80 0.08
C ALA A 139 -4.29 3.48 -0.70
N ALA A 140 -5.47 3.15 -1.22
CA ALA A 140 -5.68 1.97 -2.07
C ALA A 140 -4.86 2.00 -3.37
N ALA A 141 -4.69 3.18 -3.97
CA ALA A 141 -3.86 3.38 -5.16
C ALA A 141 -2.36 3.16 -4.86
N ILE A 142 -1.85 3.68 -3.74
CA ILE A 142 -0.47 3.42 -3.29
C ILE A 142 -0.26 1.93 -3.02
N LEU A 143 -1.17 1.27 -2.30
CA LEU A 143 -1.10 -0.17 -2.04
C LEU A 143 -1.13 -0.99 -3.35
N ALA A 144 -1.88 -0.56 -4.37
CA ALA A 144 -1.85 -1.22 -5.68
C ALA A 144 -0.49 -1.09 -6.37
N MET A 145 0.19 0.07 -6.26
CA MET A 145 1.56 0.24 -6.77
C MET A 145 2.56 -0.60 -5.98
N GLN A 146 2.48 -0.59 -4.64
CA GLN A 146 3.37 -1.38 -3.77
C GLN A 146 3.19 -2.89 -3.98
N ASN A 147 1.97 -3.36 -4.28
CA ASN A 147 1.72 -4.73 -4.68
C ASN A 147 2.37 -5.11 -6.02
N ALA A 148 2.53 -4.16 -6.96
CA ALA A 148 3.27 -4.41 -8.20
C ALA A 148 4.76 -4.66 -7.91
N VAL A 149 5.34 -3.84 -7.02
CA VAL A 149 6.74 -3.97 -6.59
C VAL A 149 6.97 -5.29 -5.86
N ASN A 150 6.14 -5.60 -4.85
CA ASN A 150 6.26 -6.84 -4.08
C ASN A 150 6.12 -8.10 -4.97
N ALA A 151 5.23 -8.07 -5.97
CA ALA A 151 5.04 -9.20 -6.88
C ALA A 151 6.29 -9.51 -7.73
N GLU A 152 7.12 -8.51 -8.06
CA GLU A 152 8.40 -8.73 -8.74
C GLU A 152 9.50 -9.18 -7.77
N LEU A 153 9.50 -8.68 -6.53
CA LEU A 153 10.49 -9.06 -5.51
C LEU A 153 10.33 -10.50 -4.99
N ASP A 154 9.11 -11.05 -5.09
CA ASP A 154 8.76 -12.42 -4.70
C ASP A 154 8.91 -13.45 -5.85
N ALA A 155 9.38 -13.04 -7.05
CA ALA A 155 9.44 -13.85 -8.28
C ALA A 155 10.76 -14.65 -8.49
#